data_AF-A0A7K2MJE8-F1
#
_entry.id   AF-A0A7K2MJE8-F1
#
_cell.length_a   1.000
_cell.length_b   1.000
_cell.length_c   1.000
_cell.angle_alpha   90.00
_cell.angle_beta   90.00
_cell.angle_gamma   90.00
#
_symmetry.space_group_name_H-M   'P 1'
#
loop_
_entity.id
_entity.type
_entity.pdbx_description
1 polymer ?
#
loop_
_entity_poly.entity_id
_entity_poly.type
_entity_poly.pdbx_seq_one_letter_code
_entity_poly.pdbx_strand_id
1 'polypeptide(L)'
;PGLTATVLMGTLDTATSPGTTYTPLVGADLTLAAGTDVRLPLERDFEYAVLAMSGEAHVDGVPLVPGSMLYLCCGRDELPLRADSDAGLMLLGGEPFEEELIMFWNWIGRSQEEIVQARRDWMEGSRFGEVKGYDGAPLPAPELPPVPLKPRGRVR
;
A
#
# COMPACT_ATOMS: atom_id res chain seq x y z
N PRO A 1 22.61 -13.00 -6.68
CA PRO A 1 22.76 -12.91 -5.21
C PRO A 1 23.09 -11.46 -4.82
N GLY A 2 22.19 -10.78 -4.10
CA GLY A 2 22.28 -9.34 -3.82
C GLY A 2 20.93 -8.70 -3.44
N LEU A 3 19.82 -9.39 -3.76
CA LEU A 3 18.48 -9.07 -3.27
C LEU A 3 18.12 -9.97 -2.08
N THR A 4 17.62 -9.35 -1.01
CA THR A 4 16.93 -10.02 0.11
C THR A 4 15.52 -9.45 0.20
N ALA A 5 14.51 -10.32 0.35
CA ALA A 5 13.13 -9.91 0.50
C ALA A 5 12.56 -10.43 1.82
N THR A 6 11.86 -9.56 2.54
CA THR A 6 11.03 -9.93 3.69
C THR A 6 9.57 -9.74 3.29
N VAL A 7 8.85 -10.85 3.14
CA VAL A 7 7.43 -10.83 2.76
C VAL A 7 6.59 -10.48 3.99
N LEU A 8 6.00 -9.30 3.98
CA LEU A 8 5.18 -8.78 5.07
C LEU A 8 3.77 -9.36 5.01
N MET A 9 3.18 -9.40 3.81
CA MET A 9 1.84 -9.94 3.55
C MET A 9 1.81 -10.62 2.18
N GLY A 10 0.99 -11.67 2.03
CA GLY A 10 0.84 -12.39 0.77
C GLY A 10 2.02 -13.31 0.43
N THR A 11 2.22 -13.53 -0.86
CA THR A 11 3.26 -14.42 -1.41
C THR A 11 4.12 -13.66 -2.41
N LEU A 12 5.44 -13.86 -2.34
CA LEU A 12 6.40 -13.36 -3.33
C LEU A 12 7.37 -14.50 -3.66
N ASP A 13 7.44 -14.85 -4.95
CA ASP A 13 8.15 -16.05 -5.42
C ASP A 13 7.73 -17.29 -4.62
N THR A 14 8.65 -17.91 -3.89
CA THR A 14 8.40 -19.13 -3.10
C THR A 14 8.07 -18.85 -1.63
N ALA A 15 8.18 -17.60 -1.18
CA ALA A 15 7.98 -17.20 0.21
C ALA A 15 6.57 -16.65 0.45
N THR A 16 5.92 -17.11 1.53
CA THR A 16 4.56 -16.69 1.92
C THR A 16 4.55 -16.20 3.36
N SER A 17 3.96 -15.02 3.59
CA SER A 17 3.74 -14.48 4.93
C SER A 17 2.59 -15.23 5.64
N PRO A 18 2.69 -15.47 6.96
CA PRO A 18 1.59 -16.04 7.74
C PRO A 18 0.45 -15.02 8.00
N GLY A 19 0.61 -13.76 7.60
CA GLY A 19 -0.40 -12.72 7.77
C GLY A 19 -1.66 -13.00 6.95
N THR A 20 -2.82 -12.91 7.59
CA THR A 20 -4.12 -13.12 6.93
C THR A 20 -4.43 -11.97 5.98
N THR A 21 -4.70 -12.28 4.71
CA THR A 21 -5.25 -11.35 3.73
C THR A 21 -6.70 -11.71 3.42
N TYR A 22 -7.49 -10.70 3.03
CA TYR A 22 -8.88 -10.87 2.61
C TYR A 22 -9.09 -10.57 1.12
N THR A 23 -8.03 -10.15 0.44
CA THR A 23 -7.93 -9.96 -1.01
C THR A 23 -6.56 -10.43 -1.49
N PRO A 24 -6.40 -10.79 -2.77
CA PRO A 24 -5.08 -11.09 -3.35
C PRO A 24 -4.19 -9.84 -3.32
N LEU A 25 -3.13 -9.89 -2.52
CA LEU A 25 -2.16 -8.80 -2.36
C LEU A 25 -0.80 -9.35 -1.99
N VAL A 26 0.24 -8.53 -2.17
CA VAL A 26 1.59 -8.76 -1.71
C VAL A 26 2.19 -7.46 -1.16
N GLY A 27 2.91 -7.55 -0.05
CA GLY A 27 3.72 -6.47 0.49
C GLY A 27 5.08 -7.04 0.91
N ALA A 28 6.17 -6.48 0.40
CA ALA A 28 7.51 -6.97 0.70
C ALA A 28 8.51 -5.82 0.89
N ASP A 29 9.34 -5.94 1.92
CA ASP A 29 10.52 -5.11 2.12
C ASP A 29 11.71 -5.74 1.40
N LEU A 30 12.29 -5.01 0.45
CA LEU A 30 13.37 -5.45 -0.42
C LEU A 30 14.65 -4.70 -0.08
N THR A 31 15.69 -5.43 0.27
CA THR A 31 17.05 -4.90 0.44
C THR A 31 17.91 -5.33 -0.73
N LEU A 32 18.52 -4.37 -1.42
CA LEU A 32 19.44 -4.60 -2.52
C LEU A 32 20.84 -4.13 -2.12
N ALA A 33 21.84 -4.99 -2.33
CA ALA A 33 23.24 -4.59 -2.22
C ALA A 33 23.70 -3.85 -3.49
N ALA A 34 24.66 -2.95 -3.36
CA ALA A 34 25.25 -2.24 -4.50
C ALA A 34 25.74 -3.22 -5.58
N GLY A 35 25.47 -2.91 -6.84
CA GLY A 35 25.80 -3.75 -8.00
C GLY A 35 24.82 -4.91 -8.24
N THR A 36 23.74 -5.02 -7.47
CA THR A 36 22.67 -5.98 -7.74
C THR A 36 22.00 -5.65 -9.08
N ASP A 37 21.80 -6.66 -9.92
CA ASP A 37 21.01 -6.62 -11.14
C ASP A 37 20.23 -7.95 -11.25
N VAL A 38 18.93 -7.91 -10.99
CA VAL A 38 18.07 -9.08 -10.86
C VAL A 38 16.69 -8.83 -11.46
N ARG A 39 15.96 -9.92 -11.75
CA ARG A 39 14.56 -9.90 -12.15
C ARG A 39 13.73 -10.57 -11.07
N LEU A 40 12.84 -9.81 -10.44
CA LEU A 40 11.93 -10.30 -9.41
C LEU A 40 10.66 -10.84 -10.08
N PRO A 41 10.28 -12.12 -9.90
CA PRO A 41 9.03 -12.65 -10.43
C PRO A 41 7.82 -11.90 -9.87
N LEU A 42 6.84 -11.60 -10.72
CA LEU A 42 5.60 -10.91 -10.37
C LEU A 42 4.37 -11.68 -10.85
N GLU A 43 3.25 -11.45 -10.19
CA GLU A 43 1.93 -11.89 -10.63
C GLU A 43 1.41 -10.97 -11.73
N ARG A 44 1.13 -11.53 -12.90
CA ARG A 44 0.76 -10.77 -14.10
C ARG A 44 -0.46 -9.88 -13.91
N ASP A 45 -1.45 -10.38 -13.17
CA ASP A 45 -2.73 -9.71 -12.97
C ASP A 45 -2.66 -8.61 -11.90
N PHE A 46 -1.56 -8.53 -11.14
CA PHE A 46 -1.39 -7.52 -10.12
C PHE A 46 -0.89 -6.20 -10.70
N GLU A 47 -1.38 -5.10 -10.14
CA GLU A 47 -0.68 -3.82 -10.22
C GLU A 47 0.29 -3.69 -9.04
N TYR A 48 1.35 -2.92 -9.25
CA TYR A 48 2.42 -2.75 -8.28
C TYR A 48 2.76 -1.28 -8.05
N ALA A 49 3.29 -1.00 -6.86
CA ALA A 49 3.96 0.23 -6.54
C ALA A 49 5.27 -0.09 -5.82
N VAL A 50 6.36 0.57 -6.23
CA VAL A 50 7.65 0.48 -5.55
C VAL A 50 7.98 1.82 -4.94
N LEU A 51 8.12 1.86 -3.62
CA LEU A 51 8.52 3.04 -2.86
C LEU A 51 9.99 2.89 -2.46
N ALA A 52 10.83 3.86 -2.84
CA ALA A 52 12.22 3.90 -2.40
C ALA A 52 12.32 4.51 -1.00
N MET A 53 12.88 3.74 -0.06
CA MET A 53 13.05 4.13 1.34
C MET A 53 14.46 4.65 1.62
N SER A 54 15.47 4.06 0.97
CA SER A 54 16.88 4.42 1.13
C SER A 54 17.70 4.03 -0.11
N GLY A 55 18.85 4.67 -0.30
CA GLY A 55 19.74 4.40 -1.43
C GLY A 55 19.16 4.77 -2.79
N GLU A 56 19.90 4.42 -3.83
CA GLU A 56 19.50 4.66 -5.22
C GLU A 56 19.40 3.33 -5.97
N ALA A 57 18.25 3.11 -6.60
CA ALA A 57 17.98 1.93 -7.40
C ALA A 57 17.24 2.30 -8.67
N HIS A 58 17.35 1.45 -9.69
CA HIS A 58 16.55 1.51 -10.88
C HIS A 58 15.52 0.37 -10.84
N VAL A 59 14.25 0.74 -11.05
CA VAL A 59 13.12 -0.19 -11.11
C VAL A 59 12.51 -0.05 -12.49
N ASP A 60 12.51 -1.15 -13.25
CA ASP A 60 12.08 -1.14 -14.67
C ASP A 60 12.79 -0.06 -15.51
N GLY A 61 14.08 0.14 -15.24
CA GLY A 61 14.92 1.15 -15.90
C GLY A 61 14.70 2.60 -15.43
N VAL A 62 13.71 2.86 -14.56
CA VAL A 62 13.46 4.19 -13.99
C VAL A 62 14.29 4.36 -12.71
N PRO A 63 15.09 5.43 -12.56
CA PRO A 63 15.80 5.70 -11.31
C PRO A 63 14.80 6.14 -10.22
N LEU A 64 14.91 5.52 -9.05
CA LEU A 64 14.22 5.93 -7.83
C LEU A 64 15.22 6.37 -6.77
N VAL A 65 14.87 7.48 -6.13
CA VAL A 65 15.55 8.05 -4.97
C VAL A 65 14.63 7.99 -3.75
N PRO A 66 15.15 8.08 -2.51
CA PRO A 66 14.33 7.97 -1.32
C PRO A 66 13.16 8.98 -1.30
N GLY A 67 11.97 8.50 -0.98
CA GLY A 67 10.73 9.29 -0.99
C GLY A 67 10.01 9.33 -2.34
N SER A 68 10.55 8.70 -3.39
CA SER A 68 9.87 8.53 -4.67
C SER A 68 9.13 7.19 -4.74
N MET A 69 8.03 7.16 -5.48
CA MET A 69 7.23 5.97 -5.73
C MET A 69 7.01 5.79 -7.23
N LEU A 70 7.21 4.58 -7.72
CA LEU A 70 6.92 4.19 -9.09
C LEU A 70 5.68 3.29 -9.10
N TYR A 71 4.62 3.74 -9.77
CA TYR A 71 3.45 2.92 -10.06
C TYR A 71 3.66 2.11 -11.35
N LEU A 72 3.16 0.89 -11.33
CA LEU A 72 3.42 -0.15 -12.31
C LEU A 72 2.11 -0.90 -12.60
N CYS A 73 1.44 -0.59 -13.73
CA CYS A 73 0.17 -1.21 -14.14
C CYS A 73 0.27 -2.74 -14.36
N CYS A 74 -0.84 -3.48 -14.45
CA CYS A 74 -0.79 -4.94 -14.68
C CYS A 74 -0.06 -5.34 -15.98
N GLY A 75 0.26 -6.63 -16.10
CA GLY A 75 0.67 -7.28 -17.36
C GLY A 75 2.13 -7.68 -17.43
N ARG A 76 2.91 -7.52 -16.36
CA ARG A 76 4.32 -7.94 -16.28
C ARG A 76 4.46 -9.20 -15.43
N ASP A 77 5.29 -10.12 -15.90
CA ASP A 77 5.59 -11.37 -15.20
C ASP A 77 6.87 -11.24 -14.34
N GLU A 78 7.64 -10.17 -14.52
CA GLU A 78 8.87 -9.91 -13.79
C GLU A 78 9.16 -8.40 -13.68
N LEU A 79 9.96 -8.03 -12.68
CA LEU A 79 10.41 -6.67 -12.43
C LEU A 79 11.94 -6.58 -12.41
N PRO A 80 12.55 -5.90 -13.40
CA PRO A 80 13.97 -5.60 -13.38
C PRO A 80 14.31 -4.65 -12.24
N LEU A 81 15.26 -5.04 -11.38
CA LEU A 81 15.76 -4.26 -10.27
C LEU A 81 17.28 -4.16 -10.37
N ARG A 82 17.80 -2.94 -10.40
CA ARG A 82 19.25 -2.66 -10.41
C ARG A 82 19.59 -1.68 -9.29
N ALA A 83 20.66 -1.92 -8.55
CA ALA A 83 21.05 -1.07 -7.44
C ALA A 83 22.45 -0.48 -7.69
N ASP A 84 22.54 0.85 -7.75
CA ASP A 84 23.83 1.55 -7.89
C ASP A 84 24.52 1.74 -6.53
N SER A 85 23.73 1.77 -5.46
CA SER A 85 24.18 1.71 -4.05
C SER A 85 23.41 0.62 -3.30
N ASP A 86 23.77 0.38 -2.04
CA ASP A 86 22.85 -0.33 -1.15
C ASP A 86 21.53 0.44 -1.08
N ALA A 87 20.40 -0.24 -1.26
CA ALA A 87 19.09 0.38 -1.39
C ALA A 87 17.99 -0.44 -0.70
N GLY A 88 17.01 0.26 -0.13
CA GLY A 88 15.83 -0.31 0.50
C GLY A 88 14.57 0.12 -0.27
N LEU A 89 13.79 -0.85 -0.73
CA LEU A 89 12.56 -0.64 -1.50
C LEU A 89 11.39 -1.35 -0.83
N MET A 90 10.24 -0.70 -0.76
CA MET A 90 8.98 -1.34 -0.40
C MET A 90 8.21 -1.67 -1.68
N LEU A 91 7.95 -2.95 -1.92
CA LEU A 91 7.08 -3.43 -2.99
C LEU A 91 5.69 -3.65 -2.43
N LEU A 92 4.70 -2.98 -3.01
CA LEU A 92 3.28 -3.23 -2.77
C LEU A 92 2.67 -3.72 -4.08
N GLY A 93 1.80 -4.71 -4.01
CA GLY A 93 1.03 -5.15 -5.17
C GLY A 93 -0.26 -5.86 -4.78
N GLY A 94 -1.12 -6.04 -5.76
CA GLY A 94 -2.39 -6.72 -5.56
C GLY A 94 -3.26 -6.69 -6.80
N GLU A 95 -4.33 -7.46 -6.75
CA GLU A 95 -5.36 -7.42 -7.77
C GLU A 95 -6.02 -6.02 -7.77
N PRO A 96 -6.13 -5.36 -8.93
CA PRO A 96 -6.77 -4.05 -9.02
C PRO A 96 -8.18 -4.08 -8.45
N PHE A 97 -8.47 -3.19 -7.51
CA PHE A 97 -9.78 -3.12 -6.88
C PHE A 97 -10.84 -2.60 -7.87
N GLU A 98 -11.94 -3.35 -8.04
CA GLU A 98 -13.03 -2.97 -8.96
C GLU A 98 -14.02 -1.98 -8.34
N GLU A 99 -14.16 -1.98 -7.02
CA GLU A 99 -15.14 -1.16 -6.31
C GLU A 99 -14.78 0.33 -6.30
N GLU A 100 -15.79 1.20 -6.34
CA GLU A 100 -15.59 2.62 -6.07
C GLU A 100 -15.61 2.87 -4.56
N LEU A 101 -14.50 3.37 -4.01
CA LEU A 101 -14.35 3.61 -2.58
C LEU A 101 -14.35 5.10 -2.27
N ILE A 102 -15.04 5.48 -1.21
CA ILE A 102 -14.95 6.79 -0.59
C ILE A 102 -14.01 6.69 0.60
N MET A 103 -12.95 7.48 0.56
CA MET A 103 -12.00 7.61 1.67
C MET A 103 -12.14 9.00 2.30
N PHE A 104 -12.42 9.03 3.60
CA PHE A 104 -12.44 10.26 4.37
C PHE A 104 -11.87 9.99 5.76
N TRP A 105 -10.80 10.72 6.10
CA TRP A 105 -10.08 10.53 7.36
C TRP A 105 -9.72 9.05 7.58
N ASN A 106 -10.14 8.45 8.69
CA ASN A 106 -9.86 7.07 9.05
C ASN A 106 -10.92 6.06 8.56
N TRP A 107 -11.81 6.46 7.65
CA TRP A 107 -12.87 5.59 7.12
C TRP A 107 -12.77 5.40 5.62
N ILE A 108 -12.97 4.14 5.22
CA ILE A 108 -13.14 3.71 3.84
C ILE A 108 -14.53 3.08 3.76
N GLY A 109 -15.40 3.65 2.93
CA GLY A 109 -16.78 3.21 2.72
C GLY A 109 -17.15 3.19 1.24
N ARG A 110 -18.36 2.75 0.94
CA ARG A 110 -18.93 2.68 -0.42
C ARG A 110 -19.91 3.81 -0.71
N SER A 111 -20.37 4.52 0.32
CA SER A 111 -21.31 5.62 0.19
C SER A 111 -21.01 6.76 1.16
N GLN A 112 -21.54 7.93 0.86
CA GLN A 112 -21.41 9.09 1.74
C GLN A 112 -22.13 8.84 3.06
N GLU A 113 -23.25 8.14 3.03
CA GLU A 113 -24.05 7.78 4.20
C GLU A 113 -23.25 6.91 5.17
N GLU A 114 -22.46 5.95 4.67
CA GLU A 114 -21.58 5.13 5.50
C GLU A 114 -20.53 5.98 6.23
N ILE A 115 -19.93 6.95 5.55
CA ILE A 115 -18.94 7.86 6.15
C ILE A 115 -19.60 8.78 7.18
N VAL A 116 -20.78 9.33 6.87
CA VAL A 116 -21.55 10.18 7.79
C VAL A 116 -21.90 9.40 9.05
N GLN A 117 -22.35 8.16 8.92
CA GLN A 117 -22.69 7.31 10.06
C GLN A 117 -21.45 6.96 10.87
N ALA A 118 -20.34 6.56 10.22
CA ALA A 118 -19.09 6.25 10.92
C ALA A 118 -18.55 7.46 11.69
N ARG A 119 -18.69 8.67 11.13
CA ARG A 119 -18.35 9.92 11.84
C ARG A 119 -19.22 10.17 13.05
N ARG A 120 -20.54 10.01 12.91
CA ARG A 120 -21.48 10.14 14.03
C ARG A 120 -21.10 9.17 15.14
N ASP A 121 -20.92 7.89 14.79
CA ASP A 121 -20.58 6.83 15.74
C ASP A 121 -19.28 7.10 16.51
N TRP A 122 -18.30 7.74 15.85
CA TRP A 122 -17.03 8.12 16.47
C TRP A 122 -17.19 9.29 17.43
N MET A 123 -17.92 10.33 17.02
CA MET A 123 -18.15 11.50 17.84
C MET A 123 -19.06 11.20 19.06
N GLU A 124 -19.97 10.24 18.91
CA GLU A 124 -20.87 9.78 19.99
C GLU A 124 -20.25 8.68 20.86
N GLY A 125 -19.16 8.05 20.41
CA GLY A 125 -18.48 6.96 21.13
C GLY A 125 -19.27 5.64 21.16
N SER A 126 -20.19 5.43 20.22
CA SER A 126 -21.16 4.33 20.28
C SER A 126 -20.66 2.99 19.70
N ARG A 127 -19.70 3.02 18.76
CA ARG A 127 -19.30 1.83 17.98
C ARG A 127 -17.85 1.37 18.17
N PHE A 128 -16.91 2.29 18.39
CA PHE A 128 -15.47 2.01 18.27
C PHE A 128 -14.78 1.56 19.57
N GLY A 129 -15.55 1.41 20.66
CA GLY A 129 -15.03 1.03 21.97
C GLY A 129 -14.23 2.16 22.64
N GLU A 130 -13.52 1.79 23.72
CA GLU A 130 -12.73 2.71 24.54
C GLU A 130 -11.28 2.22 24.63
N VAL A 131 -10.32 3.15 24.45
CA VAL A 131 -8.89 2.87 24.64
C VAL A 131 -8.51 3.20 26.09
N LYS A 132 -8.28 2.17 26.90
CA LYS A 132 -7.87 2.33 28.30
C LYS A 132 -6.38 2.57 28.42
N GLY A 133 -5.97 3.45 29.33
CA GLY A 133 -4.57 3.76 29.61
C GLY A 133 -3.96 4.87 28.75
N TYR A 134 -4.76 5.51 27.89
CA TYR A 134 -4.36 6.73 27.19
C TYR A 134 -4.73 7.97 28.01
N ASP A 135 -3.76 8.80 28.34
CA ASP A 135 -3.97 10.06 29.07
C ASP A 135 -4.23 11.20 28.07
N GLY A 136 -5.43 11.19 27.49
CA GLY A 136 -5.87 12.20 26.51
C GLY A 136 -7.29 11.96 26.02
N ALA A 137 -7.89 13.01 25.45
CA ALA A 137 -9.20 12.89 24.81
C ALA A 137 -9.09 12.16 23.46
N PRO A 138 -10.15 11.45 23.02
CA PRO A 138 -10.23 10.95 21.66
C PRO A 138 -10.05 12.08 20.63
N LEU A 139 -9.32 11.79 19.55
CA LEU A 139 -9.13 12.76 18.48
C LEU A 139 -10.47 13.07 17.81
N PRO A 140 -10.92 14.34 17.74
CA PRO A 140 -12.18 14.66 17.09
C PRO A 140 -12.07 14.45 15.58
N ALA A 141 -13.11 13.90 14.97
CA ALA A 141 -13.16 13.76 13.52
C ALA A 141 -13.34 15.13 12.84
N PRO A 142 -12.67 15.39 11.70
CA PRO A 142 -12.84 16.63 10.96
C PRO A 142 -14.28 16.82 10.49
N GLU A 143 -14.68 18.07 10.23
CA GLU A 143 -15.97 18.34 9.60
C GLU A 143 -16.04 17.75 8.20
N LEU A 144 -17.24 17.30 7.81
CA LEU A 144 -17.44 16.83 6.45
C LEU A 144 -17.44 18.03 5.50
N PRO A 145 -16.81 17.90 4.31
CA PRO A 145 -16.87 18.95 3.32
C PRO A 145 -18.33 19.21 2.89
N PRO A 146 -18.65 20.45 2.47
CA PRO A 146 -20.00 20.80 2.03
C PRO A 146 -20.37 20.16 0.69
N VAL A 147 -19.40 19.57 -0.01
CA VAL A 147 -19.58 18.88 -1.29
C VAL A 147 -19.58 17.36 -1.07
N PRO A 148 -20.32 16.61 -1.90
CA PRO A 148 -20.31 15.15 -1.83
C PRO A 148 -18.89 14.59 -1.94
N LEU A 149 -18.59 13.60 -1.11
CA LEU A 149 -17.31 12.90 -1.17
C LEU A 149 -17.25 12.11 -2.48
N LYS A 150 -16.20 12.34 -3.26
CA LYS A 150 -16.03 11.70 -4.57
C LYS A 150 -15.63 10.24 -4.40
N PRO A 151 -16.43 9.27 -4.88
CA PRO A 151 -15.99 7.88 -5.00
C PRO A 151 -14.77 7.81 -5.92
N ARG A 152 -13.78 7.01 -5.51
CA ARG A 152 -12.58 6.74 -6.29
C ARG A 152 -12.64 5.28 -6.71
N GLY A 153 -12.94 5.07 -7.97
CA GLY A 153 -12.78 3.80 -8.65
C GLY A 153 -11.67 3.85 -9.68
N ARG A 154 -11.51 2.75 -10.40
CA ARG A 154 -10.57 2.64 -11.51
C ARG A 154 -11.00 3.56 -12.65
N VAL A 155 -10.21 4.58 -12.95
CA VAL A 155 -10.32 5.36 -14.19
C VAL A 155 -9.40 4.68 -15.21
N ARG A 156 -9.98 4.06 -16.25
CA ARG A 156 -9.22 3.48 -17.37
C ARG A 156 -8.72 4.56 -18.32
#